data_AF-A0A3S3M3V9-F1
#
_entry.id   AF-A0A3S3M3V9-F1
#
_cell.length_a   1.000
_cell.length_b   1.000
_cell.length_c   1.000
_cell.angle_alpha   90.00
_cell.angle_beta   90.00
_cell.angle_gamma   90.00
#
_symmetry.space_group_name_H-M   'P 1'
#
loop_
_entity.id
_entity.type
_entity.pdbx_description
1 polymer ?
#
loop_
_entity_poly.entity_id
_entity_poly.type
_entity_poly.pdbx_seq_one_letter_code
_entity_poly.pdbx_strand_id
1 'polypeptide(L)'
;MADVVGRFDQRHQLGGFRTQTVRGLMRKYYEVSTDGIYTNLQLYTLVQAQRYWNALVADHLEQKDATEDLVERCVFIVAILGLSVSQLLGQNDPTPKERKIASPKDIWRRFASHHNVMEVSTIEFDQFIDVYDACRHFGVSPDGFAHARLEPLDIEATRRWYEVAHRVWMAVMKALRSDLQNVIEQLDLDSLKGLSSWYALRG
;
A
#
# COMPACT_ATOMS: atom_id res chain seq x y z
N MET A 1 -24.96 -26.88 60.70
CA MET A 1 -24.52 -26.53 62.07
C MET A 1 -23.14 -25.92 61.94
N ALA A 2 -22.84 -24.65 62.19
CA ALA A 2 -23.56 -23.44 62.60
C ALA A 2 -22.80 -22.28 61.93
N ASP A 3 -23.47 -21.34 61.26
CA ASP A 3 -23.84 -20.01 61.79
C ASP A 3 -22.76 -19.31 62.63
N VAL A 4 -22.20 -18.21 62.10
CA VAL A 4 -22.23 -16.90 62.78
C VAL A 4 -22.37 -15.79 61.74
N VAL A 5 -23.57 -15.25 61.70
CA VAL A 5 -23.96 -13.94 61.16
C VAL A 5 -23.56 -12.85 62.18
N GLY A 6 -23.06 -11.72 61.70
CA GLY A 6 -22.82 -10.52 62.51
C GLY A 6 -22.79 -9.25 61.66
N ARG A 7 -23.96 -8.81 61.20
CA ARG A 7 -24.21 -7.47 60.62
C ARG A 7 -24.18 -6.40 61.71
N PHE A 8 -23.78 -5.17 61.35
CA PHE A 8 -24.46 -3.87 61.58
C PHE A 8 -23.44 -2.77 61.21
N ASP A 9 -23.49 -2.05 60.09
CA ASP A 9 -24.51 -1.19 59.45
C ASP A 9 -24.42 0.29 59.87
N GLN A 10 -24.65 1.15 58.86
CA GLN A 10 -24.95 2.60 58.85
C GLN A 10 -23.79 3.58 58.63
N ARG A 11 -23.87 4.62 57.78
CA ARG A 11 -24.88 5.13 56.82
C ARG A 11 -24.24 6.29 56.03
N HIS A 12 -24.61 6.45 54.76
CA HIS A 12 -24.94 7.71 54.02
C HIS A 12 -24.93 7.39 52.51
N GLN A 13 -26.08 7.12 51.87
CA GLN A 13 -26.90 8.07 51.06
C GLN A 13 -26.04 8.96 50.15
N LEU A 14 -26.12 8.96 48.82
CA LEU A 14 -27.26 9.19 47.90
C LEU A 14 -26.90 8.54 46.54
N GLY A 15 -27.79 7.88 45.80
CA GLY A 15 -28.82 8.52 44.98
C GLY A 15 -28.22 9.17 43.73
N GLY A 16 -28.19 8.47 42.59
CA GLY A 16 -27.80 9.07 41.32
C GLY A 16 -27.59 8.07 40.19
N PHE A 17 -28.67 7.76 39.46
CA PHE A 17 -28.59 7.28 38.09
C PHE A 17 -27.66 8.23 37.29
N ARG A 18 -26.48 7.75 36.91
CA ARG A 18 -25.72 8.31 35.80
C ARG A 18 -25.55 7.20 34.78
N THR A 19 -26.44 7.25 33.79
CA THR A 19 -26.13 7.00 32.38
C THR A 19 -24.66 6.64 32.18
N GLN A 20 -24.41 5.34 31.99
CA GLN A 20 -23.25 4.90 31.22
C GLN A 20 -23.42 5.53 29.83
N THR A 21 -22.89 6.74 29.66
CA THR A 21 -22.55 7.24 28.33
C THR A 21 -21.53 6.25 27.81
N VAL A 22 -22.00 5.35 26.96
CA VAL A 22 -21.18 4.57 26.05
C VAL A 22 -20.45 5.60 25.19
N ARG A 23 -19.34 6.14 25.71
CA ARG A 23 -18.27 6.66 24.86
C ARG A 23 -17.76 5.44 24.15
N GLY A 24 -18.38 5.13 23.02
CA GLY A 24 -17.79 4.24 22.05
C GLY A 24 -16.35 4.68 21.90
N LEU A 25 -15.42 3.80 22.27
CA LEU A 25 -14.03 3.89 21.87
C LEU A 25 -14.07 3.87 20.34
N MET A 26 -14.28 5.04 19.73
CA MET A 26 -14.04 5.26 18.31
C MET A 26 -12.57 4.94 18.12
N ARG A 27 -12.30 3.74 17.63
CA ARG A 27 -10.98 3.41 17.10
C ARG A 27 -10.73 4.42 15.98
N LYS A 28 -9.78 5.34 16.17
CA LYS A 28 -9.17 6.06 15.04
C LYS A 28 -8.53 4.98 14.18
N TYR A 29 -9.07 4.77 12.98
CA TYR A 29 -8.59 3.71 12.13
C TYR A 29 -7.27 4.08 11.44
N TYR A 30 -7.02 5.35 11.10
CA TYR A 30 -5.80 5.77 10.36
C TYR A 30 -5.36 7.22 10.58
N GLU A 31 -4.05 7.47 10.42
CA GLU A 31 -3.39 8.77 10.28
C GLU A 31 -2.34 8.65 9.17
N VAL A 32 -2.57 9.30 8.04
CA VAL A 32 -1.57 9.48 6.98
C VAL A 32 -1.14 10.94 7.03
N SER A 33 0.00 11.18 7.68
CA SER A 33 0.56 12.50 7.95
C SER A 33 1.74 12.82 7.01
N THR A 34 1.83 14.07 6.55
CA THR A 34 2.87 14.63 5.67
C THR A 34 3.85 15.54 6.42
N ASP A 35 3.54 15.85 7.68
CA ASP A 35 4.30 16.66 8.64
C ASP A 35 5.53 15.93 9.23
N GLY A 36 5.71 14.65 8.90
CA GLY A 36 6.96 13.90 9.08
C GLY A 36 7.54 13.47 7.75
N ILE A 37 8.49 14.24 7.20
CA ILE A 37 9.11 14.06 5.86
C ILE A 37 9.76 12.65 5.64
N TYR A 38 9.79 11.75 6.64
CA TYR A 38 10.36 10.40 6.52
C TYR A 38 9.63 9.27 7.30
N THR A 39 8.37 9.41 7.73
CA THR A 39 7.67 8.34 8.49
C THR A 39 6.71 7.49 7.66
N ASN A 40 6.30 7.95 6.47
CA ASN A 40 5.44 7.18 5.57
C ASN A 40 6.29 6.42 4.54
N LEU A 41 6.74 5.22 4.90
CA LEU A 41 7.64 4.41 4.07
C LEU A 41 7.01 4.00 2.73
N GLN A 42 5.70 3.73 2.71
CA GLN A 42 5.00 3.37 1.48
C GLN A 42 4.97 4.53 0.48
N LEU A 43 4.75 5.77 0.95
CA LEU A 43 4.77 6.95 0.11
C LEU A 43 6.21 7.30 -0.33
N TYR A 44 7.16 7.21 0.60
CA TYR A 44 8.57 7.44 0.31
C TYR A 44 9.05 6.53 -0.83
N THR A 45 8.75 5.24 -0.75
CA THR A 45 9.13 4.26 -1.78
C THR A 45 8.45 4.56 -3.13
N LEU A 46 7.16 4.94 -3.16
CA LEU A 46 6.50 5.38 -4.39
C LEU A 46 7.22 6.56 -5.06
N VAL A 47 7.57 7.58 -4.27
CA VAL A 47 8.28 8.77 -4.75
C VAL A 47 9.67 8.42 -5.27
N GLN A 48 10.38 7.50 -4.62
CA GLN A 48 11.67 7.02 -5.14
C GLN A 48 11.49 6.30 -6.47
N ALA A 49 10.55 5.36 -6.58
CA ALA A 49 10.28 4.67 -7.85
C ALA A 49 10.00 5.65 -8.99
N GLN A 50 9.22 6.71 -8.72
CA GLN A 50 8.97 7.78 -9.69
C GLN A 50 10.25 8.51 -10.11
N ARG A 51 11.13 8.87 -9.17
CA ARG A 51 12.41 9.53 -9.48
C ARG A 51 13.28 8.66 -10.37
N TYR A 52 13.40 7.38 -10.04
CA TYR A 52 14.20 6.43 -10.83
C TYR A 52 13.60 6.17 -12.21
N TRP A 53 12.27 6.07 -12.30
CA TRP A 53 11.57 6.01 -13.58
C TRP A 53 11.89 7.22 -14.45
N ASN A 54 11.71 8.44 -13.93
CA ASN A 54 11.97 9.66 -14.69
C ASN A 54 13.42 9.77 -15.18
N ALA A 55 14.39 9.39 -14.33
CA ALA A 55 15.78 9.36 -14.71
C ALA A 55 16.04 8.33 -15.84
N LEU A 56 15.51 7.10 -15.70
CA LEU A 56 15.67 6.06 -16.71
C LEU A 56 15.09 6.46 -18.06
N VAL A 57 13.91 7.07 -18.04
CA VAL A 57 13.21 7.59 -19.21
C VAL A 57 14.02 8.67 -19.92
N ALA A 58 14.57 9.63 -19.16
CA ALA A 58 15.40 10.69 -19.72
C ALA A 58 16.65 10.12 -20.40
N ASP A 59 17.35 9.21 -19.72
CA ASP A 59 18.56 8.57 -20.24
C ASP A 59 18.24 7.70 -21.47
N HIS A 60 17.12 7.00 -21.49
CA HIS A 60 16.70 6.17 -22.61
C HIS A 60 16.29 6.97 -23.83
N LEU A 61 15.71 8.16 -23.65
CA LEU A 61 15.44 9.06 -24.77
C LEU A 61 16.72 9.59 -25.44
N GLU A 62 17.78 9.80 -24.65
CA GLU A 62 19.08 10.26 -25.15
C GLU A 62 19.90 9.12 -25.78
N GLN A 63 19.94 7.96 -25.12
CA GLN A 63 20.90 6.89 -25.41
C GLN A 63 20.27 5.66 -26.09
N LYS A 64 18.93 5.51 -26.05
CA LYS A 64 18.19 4.37 -26.61
C LYS A 64 18.75 3.02 -26.17
N ASP A 65 19.18 2.18 -27.11
CA ASP A 65 19.71 0.84 -26.83
C ASP A 65 21.05 0.85 -26.09
N ALA A 66 21.71 2.01 -25.99
CA ALA A 66 22.96 2.18 -25.25
C ALA A 66 22.75 2.65 -23.79
N THR A 67 21.51 2.68 -23.29
CA THR A 67 21.24 3.04 -21.90
C THR A 67 21.93 2.09 -20.94
N GLU A 68 22.83 2.64 -20.13
CA GLU A 68 23.57 1.91 -19.10
C GLU A 68 22.63 1.28 -18.06
N ASP A 69 22.91 0.02 -17.71
CA ASP A 69 22.21 -0.76 -16.68
C ASP A 69 20.67 -0.77 -16.82
N LEU A 70 20.17 -0.74 -18.07
CA LEU A 70 18.74 -0.65 -18.36
C LEU A 70 17.91 -1.68 -17.57
N VAL A 71 18.30 -2.95 -17.62
CA VAL A 71 17.55 -4.04 -16.98
C VAL A 71 17.60 -3.92 -15.46
N GLU A 72 18.77 -3.63 -14.90
CA GLU A 72 18.98 -3.46 -13.46
C GLU A 72 18.15 -2.30 -12.92
N ARG A 73 18.08 -1.19 -13.66
CA ARG A 73 17.26 -0.02 -13.33
C ARG A 73 15.77 -0.35 -13.41
N CYS A 74 15.33 -1.08 -14.42
CA CYS A 74 13.96 -1.59 -14.53
C CYS A 74 13.58 -2.49 -13.34
N VAL A 75 14.41 -3.49 -13.02
CA VAL A 75 14.24 -4.39 -11.86
C VAL A 75 14.12 -3.60 -10.57
N PHE A 76 15.00 -2.62 -10.38
CA PHE A 76 15.00 -1.79 -9.18
C PHE A 76 13.71 -0.96 -9.05
N ILE A 77 13.23 -0.36 -10.14
CA ILE A 77 11.96 0.39 -10.16
C ILE A 77 10.80 -0.52 -9.77
N VAL A 78 10.68 -1.69 -10.39
CA VAL A 78 9.59 -2.65 -10.08
C VAL A 78 9.67 -3.15 -8.63
N ALA A 79 10.88 -3.43 -8.13
CA ALA A 79 11.08 -3.82 -6.74
C ALA A 79 10.60 -2.75 -5.75
N ILE A 80 10.88 -1.48 -6.02
CA ILE A 80 10.44 -0.37 -5.16
C ILE A 80 8.92 -0.16 -5.26
N LEU A 81 8.34 -0.23 -6.47
CA LEU A 81 6.89 -0.13 -6.66
C LEU A 81 6.14 -1.21 -5.88
N GLY A 82 6.58 -2.47 -6.01
CA GLY A 82 5.94 -3.58 -5.31
C GLY A 82 6.11 -3.51 -3.79
N LEU A 83 7.24 -3.00 -3.30
CA LEU A 83 7.43 -2.71 -1.88
C LEU A 83 6.42 -1.66 -1.38
N SER A 84 6.30 -0.56 -2.12
CA SER A 84 5.37 0.53 -1.82
C SER A 84 3.93 0.03 -1.74
N VAL A 85 3.47 -0.70 -2.75
CA VAL A 85 2.11 -1.28 -2.82
C VAL A 85 1.90 -2.31 -1.72
N SER A 86 2.87 -3.19 -1.46
CA SER A 86 2.75 -4.21 -0.42
C SER A 86 2.63 -3.61 0.98
N GLN A 87 3.36 -2.53 1.25
CA GLN A 87 3.27 -1.81 2.53
C GLN A 87 1.95 -1.07 2.67
N LEU A 88 1.50 -0.40 1.61
CA LEU A 88 0.20 0.26 1.56
C LEU A 88 -0.91 -0.75 1.90
N LEU A 89 -0.94 -1.90 1.23
CA LEU A 89 -1.96 -2.92 1.47
C LEU A 89 -1.80 -3.58 2.85
N GLY A 90 -0.58 -3.88 3.28
CA GLY A 90 -0.32 -4.48 4.59
C GLY A 90 -0.84 -3.64 5.75
N GLN A 91 -0.76 -2.31 5.64
CA GLN A 91 -1.29 -1.38 6.65
C GLN A 91 -2.81 -1.19 6.54
N ASN A 92 -3.40 -1.47 5.38
CA ASN A 92 -4.81 -1.24 5.06
C ASN A 92 -5.57 -2.54 4.80
N ASP A 93 -5.14 -3.66 5.39
CA ASP A 93 -5.86 -4.93 5.30
C ASP A 93 -7.21 -4.80 6.02
N PRO A 94 -8.36 -4.97 5.34
CA PRO A 94 -9.67 -4.85 5.97
C PRO A 94 -9.94 -5.95 7.00
N THR A 95 -9.18 -7.05 6.97
CA THR A 95 -9.31 -8.18 7.89
C THR A 95 -7.94 -8.63 8.39
N PRO A 96 -7.26 -7.81 9.21
CA PRO A 96 -5.91 -8.13 9.67
C PRO A 96 -5.96 -9.36 10.58
N LYS A 97 -5.04 -10.31 10.37
CA LYS A 97 -4.92 -11.51 11.20
C LYS A 97 -3.89 -11.26 12.31
N GLU A 98 -4.23 -11.62 13.55
CA GLU A 98 -3.42 -11.33 14.74
C GLU A 98 -1.97 -11.87 14.70
N ARG A 99 -1.69 -12.91 13.92
CA ARG A 99 -0.40 -13.64 13.97
C ARG A 99 0.30 -13.82 12.64
N LYS A 100 -0.29 -13.38 11.52
CA LYS A 100 0.30 -13.60 10.19
C LYS A 100 -0.16 -12.53 9.21
N ILE A 101 0.79 -11.81 8.62
CA ILE A 101 0.51 -10.91 7.50
C ILE A 101 0.16 -11.77 6.28
N ALA A 102 -0.99 -11.51 5.68
CA ALA A 102 -1.41 -12.19 4.46
C ALA A 102 -0.55 -11.76 3.26
N SER A 103 -0.55 -12.55 2.18
CA SER A 103 0.14 -12.14 0.95
C SER A 103 -0.50 -10.87 0.38
N PRO A 104 0.26 -9.99 -0.31
CA PRO A 104 -0.32 -8.81 -0.97
C PRO A 104 -1.50 -9.17 -1.89
N LYS A 105 -1.41 -10.30 -2.63
CA LYS A 105 -2.50 -10.83 -3.47
C LYS A 105 -3.78 -11.09 -2.68
N ASP A 106 -3.65 -11.77 -1.54
CA ASP A 106 -4.82 -12.07 -0.71
C ASP A 106 -5.41 -10.81 -0.08
N ILE A 107 -4.56 -9.87 0.34
CA ILE A 107 -5.01 -8.58 0.88
C ILE A 107 -5.77 -7.81 -0.19
N TRP A 108 -5.22 -7.71 -1.41
CA TRP A 108 -5.88 -7.02 -2.52
C TRP A 108 -7.26 -7.60 -2.83
N ARG A 109 -7.40 -8.93 -2.94
CA ARG A 109 -8.72 -9.55 -3.21
C ARG A 109 -9.76 -9.17 -2.15
N ARG A 110 -9.37 -9.14 -0.87
CA ARG A 110 -10.27 -8.71 0.21
C ARG A 110 -10.55 -7.23 0.16
N PHE A 111 -9.52 -6.41 -0.03
CA PHE A 111 -9.64 -4.96 -0.13
C PHE A 111 -10.56 -4.55 -1.28
N ALA A 112 -10.31 -5.08 -2.47
CA ALA A 112 -11.09 -4.78 -3.67
C ALA A 112 -12.55 -5.22 -3.53
N SER A 113 -12.80 -6.40 -2.95
CA SER A 113 -14.16 -6.87 -2.65
C SER A 113 -14.84 -6.00 -1.60
N HIS A 114 -14.14 -5.66 -0.50
CA HIS A 114 -14.69 -4.88 0.60
C HIS A 114 -15.05 -3.45 0.20
N HIS A 115 -14.21 -2.81 -0.61
CA HIS A 115 -14.40 -1.42 -1.05
C HIS A 115 -14.98 -1.30 -2.47
N ASN A 116 -15.36 -2.41 -3.10
CA ASN A 116 -15.87 -2.47 -4.48
C ASN A 116 -14.96 -1.75 -5.50
N VAL A 117 -13.65 -2.01 -5.41
CA VAL A 117 -12.65 -1.47 -6.32
C VAL A 117 -12.64 -2.26 -7.62
N MET A 118 -12.74 -1.58 -8.75
CA MET A 118 -12.82 -2.19 -10.09
C MET A 118 -11.73 -1.67 -11.05
N GLU A 119 -10.98 -0.63 -10.67
CA GLU A 119 -10.00 0.06 -11.49
C GLU A 119 -8.75 -0.78 -11.82
N VAL A 120 -8.46 -1.79 -10.99
CA VAL A 120 -7.39 -2.77 -11.20
C VAL A 120 -7.95 -4.16 -10.94
N SER A 121 -7.87 -5.03 -11.94
CA SER A 121 -8.39 -6.40 -11.78
C SER A 121 -7.50 -7.22 -10.84
N THR A 122 -8.07 -8.24 -10.19
CA THR A 122 -7.30 -9.16 -9.35
C THR A 122 -6.25 -9.94 -10.15
N ILE A 123 -6.53 -10.28 -11.42
CA ILE A 123 -5.60 -10.97 -12.31
C ILE A 123 -4.40 -10.07 -12.62
N GLU A 124 -4.65 -8.82 -13.02
CA GLU A 124 -3.61 -7.84 -13.31
C GLU A 124 -2.74 -7.54 -12.08
N PHE A 125 -3.38 -7.41 -10.91
CA PHE A 125 -2.66 -7.23 -9.65
C PHE A 125 -1.79 -8.45 -9.30
N ASP A 126 -2.31 -9.66 -9.48
CA ASP A 126 -1.57 -10.88 -9.19
C ASP A 126 -0.31 -10.99 -10.07
N GLN A 127 -0.42 -10.62 -11.36
CA GLN A 127 0.73 -10.58 -12.27
C GLN A 127 1.77 -9.55 -11.82
N PHE A 128 1.34 -8.35 -11.43
CA PHE A 128 2.25 -7.33 -10.90
C PHE A 128 3.02 -7.84 -9.67
N ILE A 129 2.34 -8.52 -8.75
CA ILE A 129 2.98 -9.10 -7.57
C ILE A 129 3.94 -10.25 -7.95
N ASP A 130 3.62 -11.08 -8.94
CA ASP A 130 4.54 -12.12 -9.40
C ASP A 130 5.84 -11.53 -9.95
N VAL A 131 5.75 -10.47 -10.77
CA VAL A 131 6.94 -9.78 -11.29
C VAL A 131 7.70 -9.09 -10.15
N TYR A 132 6.99 -8.43 -9.23
CA TYR A 132 7.61 -7.86 -8.03
C TYR A 132 8.36 -8.90 -7.21
N ASP A 133 7.76 -10.05 -6.91
CA ASP A 133 8.39 -11.10 -6.10
C ASP A 133 9.62 -11.68 -6.82
N ALA A 134 9.63 -11.75 -8.16
CA ALA A 134 10.81 -12.13 -8.94
C ALA A 134 11.90 -11.04 -8.99
N CYS A 135 11.55 -9.77 -8.76
CA CYS A 135 12.49 -8.65 -8.66
C CYS A 135 12.98 -8.43 -7.22
N ARG A 136 12.19 -8.83 -6.23
CA ARG A 136 12.49 -8.78 -4.81
C ARG A 136 13.68 -9.72 -4.59
N HIS A 137 14.84 -9.17 -4.24
CA HIS A 137 16.18 -9.82 -4.26
C HIS A 137 16.99 -9.66 -5.55
N PHE A 138 16.68 -8.67 -6.40
CA PHE A 138 17.44 -8.36 -7.62
C PHE A 138 17.55 -9.55 -8.58
N GLY A 139 16.50 -10.40 -8.64
CA GLY A 139 16.49 -11.61 -9.47
C GLY A 139 17.27 -12.80 -8.90
N VAL A 140 17.84 -12.69 -7.69
CA VAL A 140 18.53 -13.79 -7.01
C VAL A 140 17.53 -14.55 -6.14
N SER A 141 17.02 -15.67 -6.66
CA SER A 141 16.20 -16.61 -5.88
C SER A 141 16.95 -17.93 -5.65
N PRO A 142 16.87 -18.55 -4.45
CA PRO A 142 17.50 -19.85 -4.16
C PRO A 142 17.05 -20.99 -5.10
N ASP A 143 15.88 -20.84 -5.73
CA ASP A 143 15.28 -21.80 -6.67
C ASP A 143 15.48 -21.41 -8.15
N GLY A 144 16.22 -20.32 -8.44
CA GLY A 144 16.48 -19.85 -9.80
C GLY A 144 15.26 -19.22 -10.51
N PHE A 145 14.23 -18.77 -9.79
CA PHE A 145 13.20 -17.88 -10.33
C PHE A 145 13.70 -16.44 -10.43
N ALA A 146 14.32 -16.10 -11.56
CA ALA A 146 14.67 -14.73 -11.91
C ALA A 146 13.55 -14.06 -12.73
N HIS A 147 13.42 -12.73 -12.64
CA HIS A 147 12.44 -11.93 -13.40
C HIS A 147 12.44 -12.25 -14.91
N ALA A 148 13.61 -12.52 -15.51
CA ALA A 148 13.76 -12.89 -16.92
C ALA A 148 12.97 -14.15 -17.35
N ARG A 149 12.54 -14.99 -16.41
CA ARG A 149 11.68 -16.17 -16.68
C ARG A 149 10.19 -15.84 -16.71
N LEU A 150 9.78 -14.71 -16.14
CA LEU A 150 8.39 -14.24 -16.15
C LEU A 150 8.17 -13.24 -17.29
N GLU A 151 9.03 -12.23 -17.39
CA GLU A 151 9.02 -11.22 -18.46
C GLU A 151 10.41 -10.56 -18.54
N PRO A 152 11.00 -10.37 -19.73
CA PRO A 152 12.14 -9.50 -19.89
C PRO A 152 11.74 -8.07 -19.48
N LEU A 153 12.38 -7.54 -18.44
CA LEU A 153 12.08 -6.17 -17.99
C LEU A 153 12.83 -5.16 -18.86
N ASP A 154 12.10 -4.60 -19.81
CA ASP A 154 12.49 -3.44 -20.61
C ASP A 154 11.71 -2.18 -20.18
N ILE A 155 11.90 -1.08 -20.93
CA ILE A 155 11.19 0.19 -20.67
C ILE A 155 9.67 0.02 -20.74
N GLU A 156 9.16 -0.77 -21.68
CA GLU A 156 7.72 -0.86 -21.91
C GLU A 156 7.04 -1.74 -20.86
N ALA A 157 7.65 -2.87 -20.52
CA ALA A 157 7.22 -3.72 -19.42
C ALA A 157 7.25 -2.93 -18.10
N THR A 158 8.33 -2.20 -17.83
CA THR A 158 8.47 -1.39 -16.61
C THR A 158 7.43 -0.27 -16.55
N ARG A 159 7.16 0.40 -17.68
CA ARG A 159 6.07 1.40 -17.77
C ARG A 159 4.72 0.80 -17.39
N ARG A 160 4.41 -0.39 -17.91
CA ARG A 160 3.15 -1.09 -17.60
C ARG A 160 3.01 -1.35 -16.10
N TRP A 161 4.06 -1.84 -15.45
CA TRP A 161 4.06 -2.10 -14.01
C TRP A 161 4.01 -0.81 -13.18
N TYR A 162 4.66 0.26 -13.65
CA TYR A 162 4.53 1.59 -13.08
C TYR A 162 3.08 2.08 -13.09
N GLU A 163 2.40 1.98 -14.23
CA GLU A 163 0.99 2.36 -14.38
C GLU A 163 0.05 1.52 -13.52
N VAL A 164 0.26 0.21 -13.42
CA VAL A 164 -0.50 -0.68 -12.53
C VAL A 164 -0.33 -0.26 -11.07
N ALA A 165 0.91 -0.10 -10.59
CA ALA A 165 1.19 0.31 -9.23
C ALA A 165 0.53 1.67 -8.88
N HIS A 166 0.58 2.63 -9.80
CA HIS A 166 -0.10 3.92 -9.63
C HIS A 166 -1.63 3.77 -9.56
N ARG A 167 -2.24 2.96 -10.44
CA ARG A 167 -3.69 2.70 -10.39
C ARG A 167 -4.11 2.05 -9.08
N VAL A 168 -3.32 1.09 -8.56
CA VAL A 168 -3.55 0.48 -7.24
C VAL A 168 -3.52 1.53 -6.15
N TRP A 169 -2.47 2.36 -6.12
CA TRP A 169 -2.34 3.46 -5.15
C TRP A 169 -3.55 4.40 -5.18
N MET A 170 -3.94 4.85 -6.38
CA MET A 170 -5.10 5.72 -6.56
C MET A 170 -6.39 5.07 -6.09
N ALA A 171 -6.59 3.79 -6.40
CA ALA A 171 -7.78 3.05 -6.02
C ALA A 171 -7.88 2.86 -4.50
N VAL A 172 -6.78 2.49 -3.84
CA VAL A 172 -6.72 2.38 -2.38
C VAL A 172 -7.01 3.73 -1.72
N MET A 173 -6.33 4.79 -2.15
CA MET A 173 -6.53 6.12 -1.57
C MET A 173 -7.94 6.66 -1.78
N LYS A 174 -8.54 6.41 -2.96
CA LYS A 174 -9.94 6.76 -3.24
C LYS A 174 -10.90 6.01 -2.32
N ALA A 175 -10.72 4.70 -2.17
CA ALA A 175 -11.53 3.88 -1.27
C ALA A 175 -11.42 4.36 0.18
N LEU A 176 -10.20 4.59 0.67
CA LEU A 176 -9.99 5.04 2.06
C LEU A 176 -10.55 6.45 2.30
N ARG A 177 -10.45 7.37 1.33
CA ARG A 177 -11.03 8.74 1.44
C ARG A 177 -12.55 8.76 1.42
N SER A 178 -13.19 7.72 0.88
CA SER A 178 -14.65 7.62 0.87
C SER A 178 -15.25 7.28 2.24
N ASP A 179 -14.43 6.79 3.17
CA ASP A 179 -14.83 6.52 4.55
C ASP A 179 -14.58 7.76 5.43
N LEU A 180 -15.68 8.33 5.95
CA LEU A 180 -15.67 9.53 6.80
C LEU A 180 -14.96 9.32 8.15
N GLN A 181 -14.66 8.08 8.53
CA GLN A 181 -13.89 7.78 9.74
C GLN A 181 -12.37 7.87 9.52
N ASN A 182 -11.92 7.95 8.27
CA ASN A 182 -10.51 7.99 7.92
C ASN A 182 -10.00 9.44 7.88
N VAL A 183 -8.90 9.70 8.58
CA VAL A 183 -8.17 10.97 8.49
C VAL A 183 -7.01 10.78 7.54
N ILE A 184 -7.21 11.24 6.30
CA ILE A 184 -6.21 11.17 5.24
C ILE A 184 -5.89 12.60 4.86
N GLU A 185 -4.65 13.04 5.09
CA GLU A 185 -4.21 14.33 4.59
C GLU A 185 -4.31 14.40 3.06
N GLN A 186 -4.42 15.62 2.52
CA GLN A 186 -4.40 15.83 1.09
C GLN A 186 -3.03 15.45 0.52
N LEU A 187 -2.85 14.16 0.23
CA LEU A 187 -1.80 13.68 -0.65
C LEU A 187 -2.09 14.22 -2.05
N ASP A 188 -1.16 15.04 -2.56
CA ASP A 188 -1.12 15.46 -3.95
C ASP A 188 -0.71 14.28 -4.84
N LEU A 189 -1.67 13.38 -5.05
CA LEU A 189 -1.54 12.25 -5.98
C LEU A 189 -1.68 12.71 -7.44
N ASP A 190 -2.08 13.95 -7.70
CA ASP A 190 -2.20 14.48 -9.07
C ASP A 190 -0.82 14.82 -9.64
N SER A 191 0.14 15.21 -8.80
CA SER A 191 1.58 15.25 -9.16
C SER A 191 2.13 13.90 -9.65
N LEU A 192 1.50 12.78 -9.27
CA LEU A 192 1.86 11.43 -9.69
C LEU A 192 1.21 11.02 -11.02
N LYS A 193 0.17 11.72 -11.49
CA LYS A 193 -0.54 11.41 -12.75
C LYS A 193 0.14 12.00 -13.98
N GLY A 194 0.91 13.07 -13.82
CA GLY A 194 1.51 13.84 -14.92
C GLY A 194 2.47 13.07 -15.85
N LEU A 195 2.85 11.84 -15.51
CA LEU A 195 3.89 11.08 -16.22
C LEU A 195 3.37 10.07 -17.24
N SER A 196 2.13 9.58 -17.11
CA SER A 196 1.49 8.76 -18.15
C SER A 196 1.29 9.57 -19.45
N SER A 197 1.08 10.88 -19.31
CA SER A 197 0.87 11.79 -20.44
C SER A 197 2.17 12.24 -21.13
N TRP A 198 3.33 12.13 -20.49
CA TRP A 198 4.59 12.67 -21.03
C TRP A 198 5.17 11.79 -22.15
N TYR A 199 5.06 10.47 -22.03
CA TYR A 199 5.42 9.53 -23.12
C TYR A 199 4.43 9.55 -24.28
N ALA A 200 3.14 9.65 -24.00
CA ALA A 200 2.09 9.65 -25.03
C ALA A 200 2.17 10.85 -25.99
N LEU A 201 2.89 11.91 -25.62
CA LEU A 201 3.05 13.14 -26.41
C LEU A 201 4.36 13.19 -27.20
N ARG A 202 5.28 12.22 -27.04
CA ARG A 202 6.61 12.24 -27.67
C ARG A 202 7.11 10.92 -28.26
N GLY A 203 6.40 9.81 -28.08
CA GLY A 203 6.57 8.58 -28.86
C GLY A 203 5.74 8.61 -30.13
#